data_AF-A0A7C5IPL4-F1
#
_entry.id   AF-A0A7C5IPL4-F1
#
_cell.length_a   1.000
_cell.length_b   1.000
_cell.length_c   1.000
_cell.angle_alpha   90.00
_cell.angle_beta   90.00
_cell.angle_gamma   90.00
#
_symmetry.space_group_name_H-M   'P 1'
#
loop_
_entity.id
_entity.type
_entity.pdbx_description
1 polymer ?
#
loop_
_entity_poly.entity_id
_entity_poly.type
_entity_poly.pdbx_seq_one_letter_code
_entity_poly.pdbx_strand_id
1 'polypeptide(L)'
;MKLQFKFLYKFTAVFCLTLAAFAGCMQPLDGDFEGESQGLKDQELLWVLQVPKVNEQNLNAALFRDAIPAIVRDVLNGNLPVYEDFAMQMDLQKVRNIGERLKQFGGNKQDISPLYQVFELISLVDLNQNTGLGKPVFLRLIWHDPAGIQADRNFAGIRISDLQNIDYQIVTNNTTIELTQLFHQGSFYYQPIYLRTNEQEYTIQTKSEANYLKTMIVQGNWENVD
;
A
#
# COMPACT_ATOMS: atom_id res chain seq x y z
N MET A 1 -69.50 -21.36 23.54
CA MET A 1 -68.21 -22.00 23.27
C MET A 1 -67.68 -21.50 21.92
N LYS A 2 -67.00 -20.36 21.94
CA LYS A 2 -66.41 -19.68 20.78
C LYS A 2 -65.13 -19.04 21.28
N LEU A 3 -63.98 -19.57 20.91
CA LEU A 3 -62.70 -18.88 20.85
C LEU A 3 -61.69 -19.88 20.29
N GLN A 4 -60.64 -19.38 19.63
CA GLN A 4 -59.47 -20.13 19.13
C GLN A 4 -59.53 -20.56 17.64
N PHE A 5 -59.64 -19.61 16.70
CA PHE A 5 -59.21 -19.85 15.30
C PHE A 5 -58.88 -18.54 14.55
N LYS A 6 -58.29 -17.54 15.22
CA LYS A 6 -57.84 -16.30 14.56
C LYS A 6 -56.39 -15.90 14.81
N PHE A 7 -55.63 -16.67 15.59
CA PHE A 7 -54.23 -16.33 15.90
C PHE A 7 -53.20 -17.10 15.07
N LEU A 8 -53.59 -18.17 14.37
CA LEU A 8 -52.63 -19.01 13.64
C LEU A 8 -52.31 -18.51 12.21
N TYR A 9 -53.20 -17.72 11.59
CA TYR A 9 -53.04 -17.28 10.21
C TYR A 9 -52.22 -15.99 10.02
N LYS A 10 -52.00 -15.21 11.09
CA LYS A 10 -51.19 -13.97 11.01
C LYS A 10 -49.69 -14.21 11.15
N PHE A 11 -49.28 -15.33 11.74
CA PHE A 11 -47.86 -15.66 11.89
C PHE A 11 -47.28 -16.37 10.65
N THR A 12 -48.09 -17.14 9.92
CA THR A 12 -47.65 -17.86 8.72
C THR A 12 -47.49 -16.94 7.51
N ALA A 13 -48.34 -15.92 7.37
CA ALA A 13 -48.23 -14.97 6.24
C ALA A 13 -46.99 -14.06 6.35
N VAL A 14 -46.57 -13.69 7.56
CA VAL A 14 -45.37 -12.84 7.77
C VAL A 14 -44.08 -13.65 7.61
N PHE A 15 -44.07 -14.94 7.99
CA PHE A 15 -42.88 -15.79 7.86
C PHE A 15 -42.62 -16.24 6.41
N CYS A 16 -43.66 -16.40 5.59
CA CYS A 16 -43.49 -16.71 4.16
C CYS A 16 -43.08 -15.49 3.32
N LEU A 17 -43.48 -14.27 3.71
CA LEU A 17 -43.06 -13.03 3.04
C LEU A 17 -41.61 -12.63 3.35
N THR A 18 -41.07 -12.99 4.52
CA THR A 18 -39.66 -12.78 4.82
C THR A 18 -38.75 -13.80 4.12
N LEU A 19 -39.16 -15.07 4.00
CA LEU A 19 -38.38 -16.08 3.27
C LEU A 19 -38.33 -15.84 1.75
N ALA A 20 -39.39 -15.27 1.14
CA ALA A 20 -39.38 -14.87 -0.27
C ALA A 20 -38.53 -13.61 -0.53
N ALA A 21 -38.33 -12.74 0.46
CA ALA A 21 -37.43 -11.59 0.36
C ALA A 21 -35.94 -11.97 0.51
N PHE A 22 -35.64 -13.13 1.11
CA PHE A 22 -34.27 -13.65 1.24
C PHE A 22 -33.87 -14.65 0.13
N ALA A 23 -34.83 -15.19 -0.63
CA ALA A 23 -34.56 -16.11 -1.74
C ALA A 23 -34.47 -15.44 -3.13
N GLY A 24 -34.70 -14.12 -3.21
CA GLY A 24 -34.68 -13.35 -4.47
C GLY A 24 -33.36 -12.63 -4.80
N CYS A 25 -32.32 -12.76 -3.97
CA CYS A 25 -31.05 -12.03 -4.15
C CYS A 25 -29.80 -12.92 -4.06
N MET A 26 -29.88 -14.18 -4.48
CA MET A 26 -28.69 -14.98 -4.78
C MET A 26 -28.93 -15.79 -6.06
N GLN A 27 -28.98 -15.07 -7.18
CA GLN A 27 -28.47 -15.65 -8.42
C GLN A 27 -26.98 -15.95 -8.23
N PRO A 28 -26.45 -17.07 -8.72
CA PRO A 28 -25.02 -17.19 -8.93
C PRO A 28 -24.62 -16.05 -9.88
N LEU A 29 -23.82 -15.12 -9.38
CA LEU A 29 -23.13 -14.11 -10.18
C LEU A 29 -22.01 -14.82 -10.96
N ASP A 30 -22.40 -15.69 -11.88
CA ASP A 30 -21.54 -16.12 -12.98
C ASP A 30 -21.85 -15.21 -14.16
N GLY A 31 -20.85 -14.41 -14.54
CA GLY A 31 -20.72 -13.79 -15.86
C GLY A 31 -21.72 -12.69 -16.19
N ASP A 32 -21.31 -11.44 -15.99
CA ASP A 32 -21.46 -10.35 -16.99
C ASP A 32 -20.93 -9.02 -16.41
N PHE A 33 -19.67 -9.04 -15.95
CA PHE A 33 -18.87 -7.82 -15.92
C PHE A 33 -18.02 -7.83 -17.20
N GLU A 34 -18.61 -7.35 -18.30
CA GLU A 34 -17.82 -6.87 -19.43
C GLU A 34 -17.09 -5.61 -18.98
N GLY A 35 -15.84 -5.82 -18.55
CA GLY A 35 -15.00 -4.84 -17.91
C GLY A 35 -14.01 -5.58 -17.03
N GLU A 36 -13.02 -6.19 -17.68
CA GLU A 36 -11.85 -6.82 -17.08
C GLU A 36 -11.50 -6.23 -15.71
N SER A 37 -11.39 -7.07 -14.69
CA SER A 37 -10.58 -6.72 -13.53
C SER A 37 -9.17 -6.44 -14.03
N GLN A 38 -8.81 -5.19 -14.35
CA GLN A 38 -7.42 -4.92 -14.64
C GLN A 38 -6.70 -4.78 -13.32
N GLY A 39 -6.36 -5.95 -12.75
CA GLY A 39 -5.18 -6.12 -11.92
C GLY A 39 -3.92 -5.66 -12.68
N LEU A 40 -2.75 -6.04 -12.18
CA LEU A 40 -1.52 -5.81 -12.95
C LEU A 40 -1.69 -6.45 -14.32
N LYS A 41 -1.19 -5.81 -15.38
CA LYS A 41 -1.11 -6.50 -16.68
C LYS A 41 -0.18 -7.71 -16.55
N ASP A 42 -0.29 -8.67 -17.45
CA ASP A 42 0.53 -9.90 -17.39
C ASP A 42 2.04 -9.61 -17.40
N GLN A 43 2.45 -8.53 -18.05
CA GLN A 43 3.83 -8.02 -18.10
C GLN A 43 4.17 -7.01 -16.98
N GLU A 44 3.26 -6.76 -16.05
CA GLU A 44 3.47 -5.83 -14.94
C GLU A 44 3.65 -6.58 -13.62
N LEU A 45 4.61 -6.09 -12.85
CA LEU A 45 4.94 -6.61 -11.54
C LEU A 45 4.93 -5.47 -10.52
N LEU A 46 4.22 -5.66 -9.43
CA LEU A 46 4.24 -4.76 -8.29
C LEU A 46 5.35 -5.19 -7.35
N TRP A 47 6.24 -4.26 -7.03
CA TRP A 47 7.37 -4.48 -6.16
C TRP A 47 7.34 -3.55 -4.96
N VAL A 48 7.26 -4.11 -3.75
CA VAL A 48 7.33 -3.35 -2.51
C VAL A 48 8.76 -3.38 -1.96
N LEU A 49 9.33 -2.18 -1.85
CA LEU A 49 10.68 -1.93 -1.39
C LEU A 49 10.60 -1.22 -0.03
N GLN A 50 11.06 -1.87 1.02
CA GLN A 50 11.17 -1.27 2.33
C GLN A 50 12.47 -0.45 2.44
N VAL A 51 12.34 0.81 2.84
CA VAL A 51 13.46 1.74 2.99
C VAL A 51 13.62 2.06 4.48
N PRO A 52 14.57 1.42 5.17
CA PRO A 52 14.77 1.66 6.59
C PRO A 52 15.59 2.92 6.83
N LYS A 53 15.36 3.54 7.97
CA LYS A 53 16.29 4.50 8.55
C LYS A 53 17.56 3.78 8.97
N VAL A 54 18.68 4.31 8.50
CA VAL A 54 20.01 3.83 8.86
C VAL A 54 20.80 4.98 9.45
N ASN A 55 21.68 4.69 10.40
CA ASN A 55 22.42 5.70 11.17
C ASN A 55 23.69 6.19 10.46
N GLU A 56 24.04 5.61 9.31
CA GLU A 56 25.23 5.96 8.55
C GLU A 56 24.98 7.19 7.66
N GLN A 57 26.01 8.00 7.39
CA GLN A 57 25.92 9.15 6.47
C GLN A 57 25.77 8.69 5.01
N ASN A 58 24.58 8.19 4.67
CA ASN A 58 24.20 7.81 3.32
C ASN A 58 22.88 8.48 2.93
N LEU A 59 22.38 8.17 1.73
CA LEU A 59 21.16 8.80 1.20
C LEU A 59 19.91 8.49 2.04
N ASN A 60 19.86 7.34 2.73
CA ASN A 60 18.78 7.04 3.67
C ASN A 60 18.81 8.00 4.86
N ALA A 61 19.98 8.27 5.46
CA ALA A 61 20.04 9.25 6.53
C ALA A 61 19.57 10.65 6.09
N ALA A 62 19.89 11.06 4.86
CA ALA A 62 19.40 12.33 4.30
C ALA A 62 17.87 12.30 4.07
N LEU A 63 17.33 11.20 3.54
CA LEU A 63 15.88 10.99 3.39
C LEU A 63 15.14 11.17 4.73
N PHE A 64 15.60 10.50 5.77
CA PHE A 64 14.96 10.51 7.09
C PHE A 64 15.24 11.77 7.91
N ARG A 65 16.23 12.58 7.52
CA ARG A 65 16.50 13.88 8.14
C ARG A 65 15.71 15.01 7.49
N ASP A 66 15.62 15.02 6.16
CA ASP A 66 15.11 16.16 5.40
C ASP A 66 13.69 15.90 4.86
N ALA A 67 13.55 14.89 4.00
CA ALA A 67 12.33 14.69 3.23
C ALA A 67 11.20 14.04 4.04
N ILE A 68 11.45 12.92 4.72
CA ILE A 68 10.41 12.17 5.45
C ILE A 68 9.75 13.03 6.55
N PRO A 69 10.49 13.80 7.37
CA PRO A 69 9.86 14.70 8.35
C PRO A 69 8.97 15.78 7.73
N ALA A 70 9.33 16.29 6.55
CA ALA A 70 8.51 17.26 5.83
C ALA A 70 7.22 16.62 5.31
N ILE A 71 7.32 15.44 4.69
CA ILE A 71 6.16 14.67 4.20
C ILE A 71 5.20 14.33 5.35
N VAL A 72 5.70 13.79 6.46
CA VAL A 72 4.86 13.45 7.62
C VAL A 72 4.15 14.69 8.16
N ARG A 73 4.82 15.84 8.21
CA ARG A 73 4.21 17.11 8.63
C ARG A 73 3.06 17.52 7.71
N ASP A 74 3.25 17.45 6.40
CA ASP A 74 2.23 17.84 5.42
C ASP A 74 1.05 16.87 5.40
N VAL A 75 1.30 15.57 5.58
CA VAL A 75 0.25 14.56 5.79
C VAL A 75 -0.58 14.89 7.02
N LEU A 76 0.06 15.13 8.17
CA LEU A 76 -0.64 15.40 9.43
C LEU A 76 -1.39 16.73 9.43
N ASN A 77 -0.95 17.71 8.63
CA ASN A 77 -1.61 18.99 8.45
C ASN A 77 -2.72 18.95 7.36
N GLY A 78 -2.82 17.86 6.60
CA GLY A 78 -3.77 17.73 5.49
C GLY A 78 -3.38 18.50 4.23
N ASN A 79 -2.11 18.92 4.12
CA ASN A 79 -1.56 19.59 2.94
C ASN A 79 -1.27 18.60 1.80
N LEU A 80 -1.07 17.31 2.15
CA LEU A 80 -0.79 16.25 1.20
C LEU A 80 -1.92 15.20 1.24
N PRO A 81 -2.56 14.88 0.09
CA PRO A 81 -3.58 13.84 0.05
C PRO A 81 -2.98 12.47 0.34
N VAL A 82 -3.71 11.67 1.10
CA VAL A 82 -3.29 10.33 1.54
C VAL A 82 -4.38 9.29 1.33
N TYR A 83 -3.97 8.02 1.16
CA TYR A 83 -4.84 6.90 0.82
C TYR A 83 -4.52 5.64 1.65
N GLU A 84 -5.47 4.70 1.75
CA GLU A 84 -5.38 3.56 2.66
C GLU A 84 -4.47 2.42 2.23
N ASP A 85 -4.46 2.03 0.96
CA ASP A 85 -3.48 1.09 0.40
C ASP A 85 -3.52 1.15 -1.12
N PHE A 86 -2.38 0.94 -1.76
CA PHE A 86 -2.24 0.89 -3.22
C PHE A 86 -2.07 -0.53 -3.73
N ALA A 87 -1.60 -1.46 -2.90
CA ALA A 87 -1.25 -2.81 -3.35
C ALA A 87 -2.46 -3.72 -3.63
N MET A 88 -3.66 -3.35 -3.16
CA MET A 88 -4.79 -4.30 -3.08
C MET A 88 -6.12 -3.81 -3.67
N GLN A 89 -6.29 -2.54 -4.05
CA GLN A 89 -7.61 -2.00 -4.40
C GLN A 89 -7.59 -1.11 -5.66
N MET A 90 -8.59 -1.33 -6.52
CA MET A 90 -8.80 -0.58 -7.79
C MET A 90 -9.12 0.90 -7.55
N ASP A 91 -9.77 1.22 -6.42
CA ASP A 91 -10.08 2.57 -6.00
C ASP A 91 -9.31 2.93 -4.73
N LEU A 92 -8.29 3.77 -4.88
CA LEU A 92 -7.55 4.31 -3.74
C LEU A 92 -8.49 5.10 -2.83
N GLN A 93 -8.84 4.52 -1.68
CA GLN A 93 -9.67 5.20 -0.70
C GLN A 93 -8.86 6.29 -0.01
N LYS A 94 -9.30 7.55 -0.18
CA LYS A 94 -8.70 8.70 0.51
C LYS A 94 -8.92 8.59 2.02
N VAL A 95 -7.84 8.73 2.79
CA VAL A 95 -7.90 8.87 4.25
C VAL A 95 -8.36 10.28 4.58
N ARG A 96 -9.56 10.42 5.15
CA ARG A 96 -10.15 11.74 5.47
C ARG A 96 -9.88 12.22 6.91
N ASN A 97 -9.42 11.34 7.80
CA ASN A 97 -9.24 11.66 9.22
C ASN A 97 -7.88 11.17 9.77
N ILE A 98 -6.81 11.81 9.30
CA ILE A 98 -5.43 11.42 9.65
C ILE A 98 -5.13 11.58 11.14
N GLY A 99 -5.77 12.56 11.79
CA GLY A 99 -5.59 12.81 13.22
C GLY A 99 -6.21 11.73 14.10
N GLU A 100 -7.40 11.22 13.75
CA GLU A 100 -7.98 10.06 14.44
C GLU A 100 -7.18 8.79 14.17
N ARG A 101 -6.72 8.59 12.94
CA ARG A 101 -5.85 7.46 12.58
C ARG A 101 -4.57 7.48 13.41
N LEU A 102 -3.94 8.64 13.60
CA LEU A 102 -2.76 8.78 14.45
C LEU A 102 -3.04 8.29 15.88
N LYS A 103 -4.18 8.68 16.47
CA LYS A 103 -4.59 8.23 17.82
C LYS A 103 -4.84 6.72 17.88
N GLN A 104 -5.49 6.14 16.87
CA GLN A 104 -5.76 4.69 16.81
C GLN A 104 -4.47 3.86 16.77
N PHE A 105 -3.42 4.41 16.19
CA PHE A 105 -2.10 3.76 16.14
C PHE A 105 -1.29 3.94 17.43
N GLY A 106 -1.83 4.67 18.42
CA GLY A 106 -1.18 4.98 19.69
C GLY A 106 -0.36 6.26 19.67
N GLY A 107 -0.32 6.96 18.52
CA GLY A 107 0.41 8.20 18.34
C GLY A 107 -0.33 9.43 18.84
N ASN A 108 0.42 10.54 18.94
CA ASN A 108 -0.14 11.87 19.12
C ASN A 108 0.82 12.91 18.53
N LYS A 109 0.45 14.20 18.53
CA LYS A 109 1.30 15.27 17.94
C LYS A 109 2.71 15.36 18.54
N GLN A 110 2.94 14.82 19.74
CA GLN A 110 4.21 14.81 20.44
C GLN A 110 4.98 13.49 20.24
N ASP A 111 4.30 12.41 19.85
CA ASP A 111 4.92 11.13 19.55
C ASP A 111 4.47 10.58 18.19
N ILE A 112 5.24 10.99 17.17
CA ILE A 112 5.18 10.50 15.79
C ILE A 112 6.50 9.83 15.39
N SER A 113 7.37 9.55 16.37
CA SER A 113 8.66 8.91 16.14
C SER A 113 8.59 7.54 15.43
N PRO A 114 7.50 6.74 15.56
CA PRO A 114 7.28 5.54 14.76
C PRO A 114 7.28 5.75 13.24
N LEU A 115 6.85 6.92 12.77
CA LEU A 115 6.79 7.23 11.33
C LEU A 115 8.16 7.60 10.73
N TYR A 116 9.20 7.68 11.56
CA TYR A 116 10.56 8.06 11.14
C TYR A 116 11.54 6.89 11.12
N GLN A 117 11.04 5.66 11.18
CA GLN A 117 11.90 4.48 11.21
C GLN A 117 11.99 3.77 9.86
N VAL A 118 10.87 3.75 9.11
CA VAL A 118 10.80 3.03 7.84
C VAL A 118 9.68 3.63 6.98
N PHE A 119 9.88 3.61 5.68
CA PHE A 119 8.80 3.80 4.71
C PHE A 119 8.94 2.75 3.62
N GLU A 120 7.92 2.57 2.81
CA GLU A 120 7.96 1.63 1.70
C GLU A 120 7.65 2.35 0.39
N LEU A 121 8.31 1.91 -0.67
CA LEU A 121 8.01 2.32 -2.03
C LEU A 121 7.37 1.16 -2.77
N ILE A 122 6.25 1.44 -3.40
CA ILE A 122 5.62 0.53 -4.34
C ILE A 122 5.99 0.97 -5.73
N SER A 123 6.64 0.08 -6.46
CA SER A 123 7.10 0.30 -7.82
C SER A 123 6.40 -0.64 -8.78
N LEU A 124 6.00 -0.12 -9.93
CA LEU A 124 5.50 -0.92 -11.04
C LEU A 124 6.66 -1.21 -11.98
N VAL A 125 6.92 -2.49 -12.18
CA VAL A 125 7.97 -3.00 -13.06
C VAL A 125 7.31 -3.50 -14.33
N ASP A 126 7.75 -2.97 -15.47
CA ASP A 126 7.44 -3.55 -16.77
C ASP A 126 8.49 -4.62 -17.07
N LEU A 127 8.06 -5.88 -17.08
CA LEU A 127 8.91 -7.04 -17.31
C LEU A 127 9.53 -7.04 -18.71
N ASN A 128 8.92 -6.35 -19.68
CA ASN A 128 9.48 -6.23 -21.04
C ASN A 128 10.62 -5.20 -21.14
N GLN A 129 10.71 -4.28 -20.18
CA GLN A 129 11.73 -3.24 -20.17
C GLN A 129 13.01 -3.66 -19.44
N ASN A 130 13.00 -4.83 -18.79
CA ASN A 130 14.15 -5.37 -18.06
C ASN A 130 14.70 -4.37 -17.01
N THR A 131 13.81 -3.59 -16.38
CA THR A 131 14.20 -2.58 -15.39
C THR A 131 14.26 -3.19 -13.99
N GLY A 132 15.37 -3.01 -13.30
CA GLY A 132 15.63 -3.71 -12.04
C GLY A 132 14.88 -3.18 -10.80
N LEU A 133 14.17 -2.06 -10.88
CA LEU A 133 13.36 -1.53 -9.77
C LEU A 133 11.99 -1.00 -10.23
N GLY A 134 11.75 -0.91 -11.53
CA GLY A 134 10.55 -0.31 -12.08
C GLY A 134 10.41 1.18 -11.78
N LYS A 135 9.20 1.68 -11.99
CA LYS A 135 8.80 3.07 -11.74
C LYS A 135 8.10 3.14 -10.37
N PRO A 136 8.64 3.88 -9.39
CA PRO A 136 7.94 4.15 -8.14
C PRO A 136 6.64 4.91 -8.42
N VAL A 137 5.53 4.41 -7.87
CA VAL A 137 4.19 4.99 -8.05
C VAL A 137 3.55 5.39 -6.74
N PHE A 138 3.97 4.77 -5.63
CA PHE A 138 3.37 4.99 -4.33
C PHE A 138 4.41 4.93 -3.20
N LEU A 139 4.26 5.80 -2.21
CA LEU A 139 5.03 5.80 -0.96
C LEU A 139 4.10 5.47 0.20
N ARG A 140 4.40 4.45 0.99
CA ARG A 140 3.70 4.14 2.24
C ARG A 140 4.51 4.62 3.43
N LEU A 141 3.92 5.49 4.23
CA LEU A 141 4.38 5.78 5.58
C LEU A 141 3.97 4.62 6.47
N ILE A 142 4.95 3.99 7.10
CA ILE A 142 4.74 2.83 7.95
C ILE A 142 4.83 3.27 9.41
N TRP A 143 3.84 2.86 10.19
CA TRP A 143 3.90 2.97 11.63
C TRP A 143 4.68 1.79 12.18
N HIS A 144 5.96 2.03 12.51
CA HIS A 144 6.86 1.03 13.06
C HIS A 144 6.86 1.09 14.58
N ASP A 145 6.40 0.02 15.24
CA ASP A 145 6.44 -0.05 16.70
C ASP A 145 7.89 -0.20 17.18
N PRO A 146 8.47 0.81 17.85
CA PRO A 146 9.86 0.76 18.31
C PRO A 146 10.10 -0.32 19.38
N ALA A 147 9.04 -0.81 20.04
CA ALA A 147 9.15 -1.92 20.99
C ALA A 147 9.12 -3.30 20.31
N GLY A 148 8.78 -3.36 19.02
CA GLY A 148 8.64 -4.61 18.26
C GLY A 148 7.51 -5.52 18.78
N ILE A 149 6.55 -4.97 19.52
CA ILE A 149 5.43 -5.72 20.11
C ILE A 149 4.33 -5.88 19.06
N GLN A 150 4.10 -4.84 18.26
CA GLN A 150 3.14 -4.84 17.15
C GLN A 150 3.86 -4.96 15.81
N ALA A 151 3.21 -5.64 14.87
CA ALA A 151 3.65 -5.64 13.49
C ALA A 151 3.58 -4.24 12.89
N ASP A 152 4.44 -3.98 11.90
CA ASP A 152 4.40 -2.77 11.09
C ASP A 152 3.05 -2.63 10.39
N ARG A 153 2.50 -1.41 10.39
CA ARG A 153 1.18 -1.12 9.84
C ARG A 153 1.24 0.05 8.88
N ASN A 154 0.52 -0.04 7.77
CA ASN A 154 0.39 1.07 6.86
C ASN A 154 -0.37 2.23 7.53
N PHE A 155 0.34 3.33 7.77
CA PHE A 155 -0.25 4.54 8.32
C PHE A 155 -0.91 5.37 7.22
N ALA A 156 -0.17 5.67 6.15
CA ALA A 156 -0.68 6.49 5.07
C ALA A 156 0.06 6.22 3.76
N GLY A 157 -0.70 6.06 2.69
CA GLY A 157 -0.21 5.95 1.33
C GLY A 157 -0.23 7.28 0.58
N ILE A 158 0.78 7.57 -0.22
CA ILE A 158 0.92 8.81 -0.99
C ILE A 158 1.30 8.46 -2.42
N ARG A 159 0.63 9.06 -3.41
CA ARG A 159 1.05 8.91 -4.81
C ARG A 159 2.33 9.70 -5.06
N ILE A 160 3.30 9.12 -5.76
CA ILE A 160 4.53 9.84 -6.13
C ILE A 160 4.23 11.08 -6.98
N SER A 161 3.16 11.07 -7.79
CA SER A 161 2.67 12.25 -8.51
C SER A 161 2.22 13.39 -7.61
N ASP A 162 1.70 13.08 -6.42
CA ASP A 162 1.25 14.10 -5.47
C ASP A 162 2.46 14.76 -4.78
N LEU A 163 3.58 14.04 -4.65
CA LEU A 163 4.86 14.57 -4.18
C LEU A 163 5.52 15.51 -5.19
N GLN A 164 5.34 15.30 -6.51
CA GLN A 164 5.95 16.15 -7.54
C GLN A 164 5.48 17.61 -7.50
N ASN A 165 4.33 17.87 -6.87
CA ASN A 165 3.79 19.22 -6.74
C ASN A 165 4.35 19.97 -5.52
N ILE A 166 5.19 19.32 -4.72
CA ILE A 166 5.78 19.86 -3.50
C ILE A 166 7.28 19.61 -3.56
N ASP A 167 8.09 20.67 -3.46
CA ASP A 167 9.55 20.61 -3.60
C ASP A 167 10.24 19.90 -2.41
N TYR A 168 9.98 18.61 -2.22
CA TYR A 168 10.70 17.79 -1.25
C TYR A 168 12.10 17.48 -1.77
N GLN A 169 13.10 17.83 -0.97
CA GLN A 169 14.50 17.70 -1.33
C GLN A 169 15.28 17.05 -0.20
N ILE A 170 16.33 16.33 -0.55
CA ILE A 170 17.35 15.89 0.39
C ILE A 170 18.64 16.68 0.16
N VAL A 171 19.33 17.00 1.24
CA VAL A 171 20.62 17.70 1.21
C VAL A 171 21.72 16.71 1.53
N THR A 172 22.72 16.63 0.67
CA THR A 172 23.95 15.88 0.93
C THR A 172 25.12 16.87 1.05
N ASN A 173 26.28 16.40 1.48
CA ASN A 173 27.46 17.28 1.65
C ASN A 173 27.83 18.05 0.36
N ASN A 174 27.46 17.52 -0.82
CA ASN A 174 27.92 18.02 -2.11
C ASN A 174 26.80 18.46 -3.06
N THR A 175 25.53 18.16 -2.76
CA THR A 175 24.40 18.47 -3.65
C THR A 175 23.06 18.42 -2.93
N THR A 176 22.08 19.16 -3.46
CA THR A 176 20.67 18.98 -3.18
C THR A 176 20.06 18.07 -4.25
N ILE A 177 19.18 17.15 -3.88
CA ILE A 177 18.55 16.20 -4.80
C ILE A 177 17.05 16.22 -4.56
N GLU A 178 16.26 16.35 -5.63
CA GLU A 178 14.81 16.20 -5.56
C GLU A 178 14.44 14.76 -5.19
N LEU A 179 13.47 14.62 -4.28
CA LEU A 179 13.06 13.32 -3.75
C LEU A 179 12.58 12.36 -4.86
N THR A 180 11.79 12.88 -5.79
CA THR A 180 11.20 12.10 -6.88
C THR A 180 12.27 11.62 -7.86
N GLN A 181 13.25 12.48 -8.18
CA GLN A 181 14.43 12.11 -8.97
C GLN A 181 15.24 10.99 -8.29
N LEU A 182 15.47 11.11 -6.98
CA LEU A 182 16.17 10.09 -6.21
C LEU A 182 15.45 8.73 -6.26
N PHE A 183 14.13 8.73 -6.08
CA PHE A 183 13.32 7.51 -6.17
C PHE A 183 13.45 6.84 -7.53
N HIS A 184 13.45 7.60 -8.62
CA HIS A 184 13.68 7.05 -9.97
C HIS A 184 15.09 6.48 -10.18
N GLN A 185 16.10 7.04 -9.51
CA GLN A 185 17.48 6.57 -9.62
C GLN A 185 17.78 5.31 -8.80
N GLY A 186 16.97 5.01 -7.77
CA GLY A 186 17.15 3.81 -6.94
C GLY A 186 18.49 3.74 -6.19
N SER A 187 19.16 4.88 -5.98
CA SER A 187 20.52 4.95 -5.43
C SER A 187 20.59 4.88 -3.90
N PHE A 188 19.45 4.71 -3.23
CA PHE A 188 19.33 4.57 -1.79
C PHE A 188 19.29 3.09 -1.39
N TYR A 189 19.53 2.81 -0.11
CA TYR A 189 19.43 1.46 0.43
C TYR A 189 17.96 1.07 0.63
N TYR A 190 17.58 -0.10 0.15
CA TYR A 190 16.25 -0.67 0.32
C TYR A 190 16.31 -2.20 0.44
N GLN A 191 15.24 -2.78 0.97
CA GLN A 191 15.03 -4.21 1.10
C GLN A 191 13.72 -4.58 0.39
N PRO A 192 13.76 -5.40 -0.66
CA PRO A 192 12.54 -5.98 -1.22
C PRO A 192 11.85 -6.88 -0.21
N ILE A 193 10.56 -6.68 0.02
CA ILE A 193 9.79 -7.43 1.03
C ILE A 193 8.58 -8.16 0.46
N TYR A 194 8.03 -7.67 -0.64
CA TYR A 194 6.86 -8.25 -1.27
C TYR A 194 6.85 -7.97 -2.76
N LEU A 195 6.33 -8.92 -3.51
CA LEU A 195 6.20 -8.90 -4.95
C LEU A 195 4.86 -9.51 -5.34
N ARG A 196 4.21 -8.92 -6.34
CA ARG A 196 2.96 -9.44 -6.88
C ARG A 196 2.93 -9.31 -8.40
N THR A 197 2.48 -10.34 -9.07
CA THR A 197 2.11 -10.33 -10.50
C THR A 197 0.58 -10.37 -10.60
N ASN A 198 0.06 -10.46 -11.83
CA ASN A 198 -1.38 -10.67 -12.00
C ASN A 198 -1.86 -12.01 -11.42
N GLU A 199 -0.99 -13.03 -11.40
CA GLU A 199 -1.35 -14.41 -11.04
C GLU A 199 -0.90 -14.82 -9.64
N GLN A 200 0.15 -14.20 -9.11
CA GLN A 200 0.86 -14.71 -7.94
C GLN A 200 1.29 -13.59 -6.99
N GLU A 201 1.38 -13.94 -5.71
CA GLU A 201 1.87 -13.08 -4.64
C GLU A 201 3.02 -13.77 -3.90
N TYR A 202 4.07 -13.01 -3.61
CA TYR A 202 5.31 -13.51 -3.05
C TYR A 202 5.79 -12.61 -1.91
N THR A 203 5.99 -13.19 -0.73
CA THR A 203 6.66 -12.53 0.39
C THR A 203 8.11 -12.94 0.41
N ILE A 204 9.00 -11.97 0.22
CA ILE A 204 10.44 -12.22 0.11
C ILE A 204 11.01 -12.48 1.50
N GLN A 205 11.67 -13.62 1.67
CA GLN A 205 12.19 -14.06 2.97
C GLN A 205 13.64 -13.65 3.18
N THR A 206 14.43 -13.52 2.10
CA THR A 206 15.87 -13.25 2.21
C THR A 206 16.39 -12.22 1.22
N LYS A 207 17.51 -11.57 1.57
CA LYS A 207 18.24 -10.68 0.64
C LYS A 207 18.75 -11.41 -0.61
N SER A 208 19.12 -12.68 -0.47
CA SER A 208 19.60 -13.48 -1.60
C SER A 208 18.50 -13.72 -2.63
N GLU A 209 17.31 -14.08 -2.15
CA GLU A 209 16.10 -14.22 -2.96
C GLU A 209 15.73 -12.91 -3.65
N ALA A 210 15.72 -11.80 -2.92
CA ALA A 210 15.49 -10.47 -3.47
C ALA A 210 16.44 -10.14 -4.65
N ASN A 211 17.73 -10.43 -4.48
CA ASN A 211 18.74 -10.19 -5.51
C ASN A 211 18.59 -11.13 -6.70
N TYR A 212 18.22 -12.40 -6.46
CA TYR A 212 17.93 -13.37 -7.51
C TYR A 212 16.77 -12.88 -8.38
N LEU A 213 15.62 -12.57 -7.77
CA LEU A 213 14.44 -12.07 -8.48
C LEU A 213 14.76 -10.79 -9.28
N LYS A 214 15.51 -9.86 -8.69
CA LYS A 214 16.00 -8.66 -9.40
C LYS A 214 16.84 -9.02 -10.62
N THR A 215 17.72 -9.99 -10.49
CA THR A 215 18.58 -10.45 -11.58
C THR A 215 17.75 -11.06 -12.70
N MET A 216 16.75 -11.87 -12.37
CA MET A 216 15.85 -12.49 -13.34
C MET A 216 15.04 -11.44 -14.12
N ILE A 217 14.53 -10.41 -13.44
CA ILE A 217 13.84 -9.28 -14.09
C ILE A 217 14.80 -8.53 -15.03
N VAL A 218 15.99 -8.15 -14.56
CA VAL A 218 16.97 -7.38 -15.36
C VAL A 218 17.49 -8.17 -16.57
N GLN A 219 17.55 -9.49 -16.47
CA GLN A 219 17.97 -10.37 -17.55
C GLN A 219 16.85 -10.76 -18.51
N GLY A 220 15.60 -10.34 -18.24
CA GLY A 220 14.43 -10.74 -19.04
C GLY A 220 14.09 -12.23 -18.91
N ASN A 221 14.47 -12.86 -17.81
CA ASN A 221 14.29 -14.28 -17.56
C ASN A 221 13.16 -14.57 -16.55
N TRP A 222 12.29 -13.59 -16.28
CA TRP A 222 11.23 -13.70 -15.26
C TRP A 222 10.35 -14.93 -15.44
N GLU A 223 10.05 -15.33 -16.67
CA GLU A 223 9.24 -16.53 -16.99
C GLU A 223 9.85 -17.85 -16.48
N ASN A 224 11.13 -17.86 -16.09
CA ASN A 224 11.81 -19.05 -15.55
C ASN A 224 11.90 -19.04 -14.02
N VAL A 225 11.21 -18.13 -13.35
CA VAL A 225 11.12 -18.10 -11.89
C VAL A 225 9.98 -19.03 -11.46
N ASP A 226 10.34 -20.21 -10.96
CA ASP A 226 9.43 -21.20 -10.38
C ASP A 226 9.04 -20.87 -8.92
#